data_AF-A0A5Q0SL13-F1
#
_entry.id   AF-A0A5Q0SL13-F1
#
_cell.length_a   1.000
_cell.length_b   1.000
_cell.length_c   1.000
_cell.angle_alpha   90.00
_cell.angle_beta   90.00
_cell.angle_gamma   90.00
#
_symmetry.space_group_name_H-M   'P 1'
#
loop_
_entity.id
_entity.type
_entity.pdbx_description
1 polymer ?
#
loop_
_entity_poly.entity_id
_entity_poly.type
_entity_poly.pdbx_seq_one_letter_code
_entity_poly.pdbx_strand_id
1 'polypeptide(L)'
;MEKAIHNLGKDARLHIIHILLQNRSKKELAEELGITPAAITKYLKGTTHPSDEIIEKCIEIANEEEYYEIVKIIINDISEALLELLGNVNIENILENENVQKLKKLLDKAFDKVLSTSSRFV
;
A
#
# COMPACT_ATOMS: atom_id res chain seq x y z
N MET A 1 5.18 -8.91 2.25
CA MET A 1 4.20 -8.06 1.53
C MET A 1 4.38 -8.10 0.00
N GLU A 2 5.31 -8.89 -0.51
CA GLU A 2 5.69 -9.00 -1.93
C GLU A 2 4.52 -8.93 -2.93
N LYS A 3 3.52 -9.82 -2.85
CA LYS A 3 2.37 -9.77 -3.78
C LYS A 3 1.56 -8.48 -3.73
N ALA A 4 1.42 -7.88 -2.54
CA ALA A 4 0.72 -6.61 -2.38
C ALA A 4 1.52 -5.48 -3.04
N ILE A 5 2.83 -5.44 -2.81
CA ILE A 5 3.74 -4.45 -3.40
C ILE A 5 3.79 -4.59 -4.92
N HIS A 6 3.91 -5.81 -5.42
CA HIS A 6 3.99 -6.09 -6.85
C HIS A 6 2.78 -5.52 -7.61
N ASN A 7 1.59 -5.67 -7.05
CA ASN A 7 0.35 -5.22 -7.65
C ASN A 7 0.09 -3.71 -7.50
N LEU A 8 0.95 -2.97 -6.79
CA LEU A 8 0.74 -1.54 -6.60
C LEU A 8 0.81 -0.77 -7.92
N GLY A 9 -0.16 0.11 -8.09
CA GLY A 9 -0.19 1.13 -9.12
C GLY A 9 1.02 2.07 -9.05
N LYS A 10 1.33 2.68 -10.20
CA LYS A 10 2.43 3.65 -10.35
C LYS A 10 2.27 4.86 -9.42
N ASP A 11 1.03 5.29 -9.22
CA ASP A 11 0.71 6.46 -8.41
C ASP A 11 0.84 6.14 -6.92
N ALA A 12 0.38 4.97 -6.47
CA ALA A 12 0.59 4.50 -5.10
C ALA A 12 2.08 4.40 -4.75
N ARG A 13 2.89 3.84 -5.65
CA ARG A 13 4.36 3.78 -5.48
C ARG A 13 4.99 5.15 -5.33
N LEU A 14 4.55 6.12 -6.13
CA LEU A 14 5.03 7.50 -6.02
C LEU A 14 4.57 8.16 -4.71
N HIS A 15 3.35 7.88 -4.27
CA HIS A 15 2.81 8.43 -3.03
C HIS A 15 3.60 7.94 -1.81
N ILE A 16 4.04 6.68 -1.80
CA ILE A 16 4.93 6.14 -0.76
C ILE A 16 6.24 6.95 -0.68
N ILE A 17 6.84 7.31 -1.82
CA ILE A 17 8.02 8.18 -1.85
C ILE A 17 7.72 9.55 -1.25
N HIS A 18 6.53 10.10 -1.53
CA HIS A 18 6.11 11.39 -0.98
C HIS A 18 5.98 11.37 0.55
N ILE A 19 5.43 10.30 1.14
CA ILE A 19 5.33 10.15 2.60
C ILE A 19 6.72 10.28 3.24
N LEU A 20 7.71 9.53 2.75
CA LEU A 20 9.05 9.56 3.33
C LEU A 20 9.76 10.91 3.14
N LEU A 21 9.46 11.62 2.04
CA LEU A 21 9.98 12.97 1.77
C LEU A 21 9.34 14.07 2.63
N GLN A 22 8.29 13.78 3.41
CA GLN A 22 7.76 14.74 4.37
C GLN A 22 8.74 15.00 5.51
N ASN A 23 9.51 13.98 5.89
CA ASN A 23 10.45 14.03 7.02
C ASN A 23 11.92 14.00 6.59
N ARG A 24 12.20 13.84 5.29
CA ARG A 24 13.56 13.71 4.73
C ARG A 24 13.72 14.58 3.49
N SER A 25 14.90 15.12 3.30
CA SER A 25 15.30 15.69 2.01
C SER A 25 15.48 14.59 0.95
N LYS A 26 15.48 14.98 -0.34
CA LYS A 26 15.75 14.05 -1.45
C LYS A 26 17.11 13.37 -1.35
N LYS A 27 18.09 14.02 -0.71
CA LYS A 27 19.44 13.48 -0.54
C LYS A 27 19.44 12.41 0.54
N GLU A 28 18.86 12.71 1.70
CA GLU A 28 18.74 11.77 2.83
C GLU A 28 17.96 10.53 2.42
N LEU A 29 16.80 10.70 1.79
CA LEU A 29 16.00 9.55 1.34
C LEU A 29 16.75 8.70 0.29
N ALA A 30 17.50 9.34 -0.62
CA ALA A 30 18.29 8.60 -1.60
C ALA A 30 19.40 7.78 -0.94
N GLU A 31 20.06 8.34 0.07
CA GLU A 31 21.09 7.66 0.85
C GLU A 31 20.54 6.47 1.63
N GLU A 32 19.42 6.65 2.34
CA GLU A 32 18.72 5.59 3.07
C GLU A 32 18.24 4.45 2.15
N LEU A 33 17.77 4.77 0.95
CA LEU A 33 17.33 3.79 -0.04
C LEU A 33 18.48 3.16 -0.85
N GLY A 34 19.72 3.63 -0.68
CA GLY A 34 20.88 3.16 -1.43
C GLY A 34 20.80 3.49 -2.94
N ILE A 35 20.20 4.63 -3.30
CA ILE A 35 20.05 5.09 -4.69
C ILE A 35 20.62 6.50 -4.89
N THR A 36 20.62 6.98 -6.13
CA THR A 36 21.07 8.35 -6.43
C THR A 36 19.95 9.37 -6.18
N PRO A 37 20.26 10.62 -5.76
CA PRO A 37 19.28 11.71 -5.68
C PRO A 37 18.58 12.00 -7.03
N ALA A 38 19.26 11.69 -8.14
CA ALA A 38 18.69 11.77 -9.47
C ALA A 38 17.56 10.75 -9.70
N ALA A 39 17.63 9.56 -9.10
CA ALA A 39 16.56 8.56 -9.16
C ALA A 39 15.29 9.06 -8.46
N ILE A 40 15.41 9.62 -7.25
CA ILE A 40 14.29 10.29 -6.56
C ILE A 40 13.69 11.39 -7.44
N THR A 41 14.54 12.21 -8.07
CA THR A 41 14.07 13.26 -8.98
C THR A 41 13.31 12.70 -10.19
N LYS A 42 13.72 11.55 -10.74
CA LYS A 42 13.01 10.88 -11.84
C LYS A 42 11.66 10.33 -11.39
N TYR A 43 11.55 9.79 -10.17
CA TYR A 43 10.28 9.35 -9.59
C TYR A 43 9.30 10.52 -9.47
N LEU A 44 9.74 11.63 -8.86
CA LEU A 44 8.91 12.82 -8.68
C LEU A 44 8.45 13.47 -9.99
N LYS A 45 9.21 13.27 -11.07
CA LYS A 45 8.86 13.73 -12.43
C LYS A 45 8.00 12.72 -13.21
N GLY A 46 7.70 11.55 -12.65
CA GLY A 46 6.99 10.48 -13.34
C GLY A 46 7.77 9.86 -14.51
N THR A 47 9.07 10.11 -14.62
CA THR A 47 9.91 9.57 -15.71
C THR A 47 10.18 8.07 -15.54
N THR A 48 10.20 7.62 -14.29
CA THR A 48 10.26 6.20 -13.90
C THR A 48 9.52 6.05 -12.58
N HIS A 49 9.22 4.81 -12.19
CA HIS A 49 8.59 4.51 -10.91
C HIS A 49 9.52 3.66 -10.03
N PRO A 50 9.36 3.71 -8.70
CA PRO A 50 10.07 2.82 -7.79
C PRO A 50 9.75 1.35 -8.08
N SER A 51 10.79 0.50 -8.13
CA SER A 51 10.63 -0.96 -8.24
C SER A 51 10.11 -1.57 -6.94
N ASP A 52 9.75 -2.86 -6.97
CA ASP A 52 9.31 -3.61 -5.79
C ASP A 52 10.34 -3.54 -4.67
N GLU A 53 11.62 -3.78 -4.98
CA GLU A 53 12.73 -3.69 -4.04
C GLU A 53 12.84 -2.30 -3.39
N ILE A 54 12.59 -1.22 -4.15
CA ILE A 54 12.64 0.14 -3.58
C ILE A 54 11.46 0.37 -2.64
N ILE A 55 10.26 -0.11 -2.97
CA ILE A 55 9.09 0.01 -2.08
C ILE A 55 9.29 -0.84 -0.81
N GLU A 56 9.89 -2.01 -0.91
CA GLU A 56 10.25 -2.82 0.26
C GLU A 56 11.21 -2.05 1.18
N LYS A 57 12.28 -1.45 0.63
CA LYS A 57 13.17 -0.59 1.40
C LYS A 57 12.46 0.61 2.01
N CYS A 58 11.53 1.24 1.30
CA CYS A 58 10.71 2.33 1.84
C CYS A 58 9.95 1.90 3.10
N ILE A 59 9.41 0.68 3.12
CA ILE A 59 8.72 0.12 4.29
C ILE A 59 9.70 -0.19 5.42
N GLU A 60 10.90 -0.68 5.09
CA GLU A 60 11.94 -1.02 6.08
C GLU A 60 12.51 0.20 6.81
N ILE A 61 12.69 1.32 6.10
CA ILE A 61 13.24 2.57 6.69
C ILE A 61 12.18 3.48 7.29
N ALA A 62 10.89 3.15 7.10
CA ALA A 62 9.79 3.94 7.62
C ALA A 62 9.76 3.88 9.15
N ASN A 63 9.52 5.02 9.79
CA ASN A 63 9.13 5.03 11.19
C ASN A 63 7.69 4.51 11.36
N GLU A 64 7.22 4.38 12.60
CA GLU A 64 5.90 3.80 12.89
C GLU A 64 4.75 4.56 12.21
N GLU A 65 4.76 5.91 12.25
CA GLU A 65 3.71 6.73 11.64
C GLU A 65 3.72 6.59 10.11
N GLU A 66 4.92 6.71 9.51
CA GLU A 66 5.12 6.53 8.06
C GLU A 66 4.69 5.14 7.60
N TYR A 67 5.01 4.11 8.37
CA TYR A 67 4.62 2.73 8.07
C TYR A 67 3.10 2.60 8.00
N TYR A 68 2.36 3.18 8.95
CA TYR A 68 0.90 3.12 8.91
C TYR A 68 0.33 3.88 7.72
N GLU A 69 0.88 5.05 7.37
CA GLU A 69 0.45 5.79 6.18
C GLU A 69 0.75 5.02 4.88
N ILE A 70 1.92 4.38 4.78
CA ILE A 70 2.27 3.51 3.64
C ILE A 70 1.28 2.33 3.55
N VAL A 71 0.96 1.68 4.65
CA VAL A 71 -0.01 0.58 4.68
C VAL A 71 -1.40 1.05 4.21
N LYS A 72 -1.83 2.25 4.61
CA LYS A 72 -3.10 2.83 4.11
C LYS A 72 -3.07 3.02 2.59
N ILE A 73 -1.98 3.55 2.04
CA ILE A 73 -1.82 3.70 0.59
C ILE A 73 -1.96 2.34 -0.10
N ILE A 74 -1.29 1.30 0.41
CA ILE A 74 -1.35 -0.04 -0.15
C ILE A 74 -2.78 -0.60 -0.11
N ILE A 75 -3.49 -0.45 1.01
CA ILE A 75 -4.87 -0.92 1.16
C ILE A 75 -5.80 -0.20 0.19
N ASN A 76 -5.65 1.12 0.05
CA ASN A 76 -6.50 1.92 -0.84
C ASN A 76 -6.31 1.51 -2.31
N ASP A 77 -5.06 1.39 -2.78
CA ASP A 77 -4.76 1.00 -4.16
C ASP A 77 -5.32 -0.40 -4.50
N ILE A 78 -5.14 -1.37 -3.59
CA ILE A 78 -5.71 -2.71 -3.76
C ILE A 78 -7.25 -2.67 -3.75
N SER A 79 -7.84 -1.86 -2.86
CA SER A 79 -9.30 -1.77 -2.75
C SER A 79 -9.91 -1.13 -4.00
N GLU A 80 -9.30 -0.09 -4.53
CA GLU A 80 -9.71 0.55 -5.78
C GLU A 80 -9.66 -0.43 -6.95
N ALA A 81 -8.56 -1.18 -7.10
CA ALA A 81 -8.44 -2.21 -8.12
C ALA A 81 -9.51 -3.31 -7.98
N LEU A 82 -9.83 -3.73 -6.76
CA LEU A 82 -10.90 -4.70 -6.50
C LEU A 82 -12.29 -4.13 -6.81
N LEU A 83 -12.56 -2.89 -6.45
CA LEU A 83 -13.83 -2.22 -6.75
C LEU A 83 -14.04 -2.08 -8.27
N GLU A 84 -13.00 -1.69 -8.99
CA GLU A 84 -13.03 -1.62 -10.46
C GLU A 84 -13.30 -3.00 -11.06
N LEU A 85 -12.59 -4.04 -10.61
CA LEU A 85 -12.82 -5.41 -11.06
C LEU A 85 -14.26 -5.86 -10.82
N LEU A 86 -14.77 -5.65 -9.60
CA LEU A 86 -16.13 -6.05 -9.20
C LEU A 86 -17.22 -5.29 -9.95
N GLY A 87 -16.96 -4.04 -10.35
CA GLY A 87 -17.87 -3.27 -11.19
C GLY A 87 -18.03 -3.81 -12.62
N ASN A 88 -17.09 -4.64 -13.09
CA ASN A 88 -17.04 -5.14 -14.47
C ASN A 88 -17.45 -6.61 -14.62
N VAL A 89 -17.96 -7.24 -13.56
CA VAL A 89 -18.24 -8.67 -13.51
C VAL A 89 -19.62 -8.95 -12.93
N ASN A 90 -20.25 -10.06 -13.34
CA ASN A 90 -21.47 -10.51 -12.68
C ASN A 90 -21.11 -11.11 -11.32
N ILE A 91 -21.45 -10.38 -10.25
CA ILE A 91 -21.08 -10.70 -8.87
C ILE A 91 -21.63 -12.06 -8.42
N GLU A 92 -22.81 -12.46 -8.92
CA GLU A 92 -23.46 -13.73 -8.54
C GLU A 92 -22.56 -14.92 -8.88
N ASN A 93 -21.88 -14.88 -10.02
CA ASN A 93 -20.97 -15.93 -10.48
C ASN A 93 -19.65 -15.98 -9.69
N ILE A 94 -19.30 -14.89 -9.00
CA ILE A 94 -18.04 -14.77 -8.27
C ILE A 94 -18.20 -15.12 -6.80
N LEU A 95 -19.41 -14.98 -6.24
CA LEU A 95 -19.68 -15.33 -4.85
C LEU A 95 -19.42 -16.81 -4.56
N GLU A 96 -19.54 -17.70 -5.55
CA GLU A 96 -19.19 -19.11 -5.41
C GLU A 96 -17.67 -19.36 -5.33
N ASN A 97 -16.85 -18.37 -5.65
CA ASN A 97 -15.40 -18.49 -5.59
C ASN A 97 -14.91 -18.59 -4.13
N GLU A 98 -14.18 -19.67 -3.83
CA GLU A 98 -13.68 -19.95 -2.49
C GLU A 98 -12.79 -18.82 -1.93
N ASN A 99 -11.99 -18.17 -2.78
CA ASN A 99 -11.09 -17.08 -2.35
C ASN A 99 -11.87 -15.82 -1.98
N VAL A 100 -12.99 -15.55 -2.65
CA VAL A 100 -13.87 -14.42 -2.31
C VAL A 100 -14.55 -14.65 -0.96
N GLN A 101 -14.99 -15.88 -0.71
CA GLN A 101 -15.53 -16.26 0.60
C GLN A 101 -14.48 -16.18 1.72
N LYS A 102 -13.23 -16.57 1.44
CA LYS A 102 -12.11 -16.40 2.37
C LYS A 102 -11.83 -14.92 2.65
N LEU A 103 -11.81 -14.09 1.61
CA LEU A 103 -11.62 -12.64 1.75
C LEU A 103 -12.70 -12.01 2.64
N LYS A 104 -13.97 -12.32 2.38
CA LYS A 104 -15.09 -11.88 3.23
C LYS A 104 -14.87 -12.23 4.70
N LYS A 105 -14.55 -13.50 4.99
CA LYS A 105 -14.30 -13.96 6.38
C LYS A 105 -13.12 -13.25 7.04
N LEU A 106 -12.08 -12.92 6.29
CA LEU A 106 -10.93 -12.17 6.80
C LEU A 106 -11.32 -10.74 7.17
N LEU A 107 -12.10 -10.07 6.32
CA LEU A 107 -12.61 -8.72 6.58
C LEU A 107 -13.55 -8.70 7.78
N ASP A 108 -14.53 -9.61 7.85
CA ASP A 108 -15.46 -9.73 8.97
C ASP A 108 -14.70 -9.85 10.30
N LYS A 109 -13.70 -10.75 10.37
CA LYS A 109 -12.85 -10.90 11.56
C LYS A 109 -12.06 -9.65 11.92
N ALA A 110 -11.59 -8.89 10.92
CA ALA A 110 -10.88 -7.64 11.16
C ALA A 110 -11.81 -6.60 11.80
N PHE A 111 -13.04 -6.46 11.30
CA PHE A 111 -14.05 -5.56 11.86
C PHE A 111 -14.48 -5.98 13.27
N ASP A 112 -14.71 -7.27 13.51
CA ASP A 112 -15.06 -7.79 14.84
C ASP A 112 -13.97 -7.49 15.88
N LYS A 113 -12.70 -7.64 15.49
CA LYS A 113 -11.57 -7.31 16.36
C LYS A 113 -11.59 -5.84 16.74
N VAL A 114 -11.77 -4.93 15.78
CA VAL A 114 -11.85 -3.49 16.02
C VAL A 114 -12.98 -3.16 16.99
N LEU A 115 -14.17 -3.70 16.76
CA LEU A 115 -15.35 -3.49 17.62
C LEU A 115 -15.08 -3.98 19.06
N SER A 116 -14.47 -5.16 19.21
CA SER A 116 -14.14 -5.74 20.51
C SER A 116 -13.09 -4.94 21.29
N THR A 117 -12.16 -4.26 20.60
CA THR A 117 -11.21 -3.35 21.24
C THR A 117 -11.85 -2.04 21.65
N SER A 118 -12.75 -1.46 20.83
CA SER A 118 -13.47 -0.22 21.19
C SER A 118 -14.43 -0.40 22.37
N SER A 119 -15.06 -1.57 22.53
CA SER A 119 -15.96 -1.84 23.66
C SER A 119 -15.25 -2.08 25.00
N ARG A 120 -13.92 -2.23 25.04
CA ARG A 120 -13.15 -2.37 26.30
C ARG A 120 -12.76 -1.03 26.94
N PHE A 121 -12.99 0.09 26.25
CA PHE A 121 -12.64 1.43 26.72
C PHE A 121 -13.88 2.27 27.08
N VAL A 122 -15.06 1.65 27.21
CA VAL A 122 -16.30 2.26 27.72
C VAL A 122 -16.69 1.61 29.03
#